data_AF-A0A0A1PY63-F1
#
_entry.id   AF-A0A0A1PY63-F1
#
_cell.length_a   1.000
_cell.length_b   1.000
_cell.length_c   1.000
_cell.angle_alpha   90.00
_cell.angle_beta   90.00
_cell.angle_gamma   90.00
#
_symmetry.space_group_name_H-M   'P 1'
#
loop_
_entity.id
_entity.type
_entity.pdbx_description
1 polymer ?
#
loop_
_entity_poly.entity_id
_entity_poly.type
_entity_poly.pdbx_seq_one_letter_code
_entity_poly.pdbx_strand_id
1 'polypeptide(L)'
;MKRLVVILCALYLATVVGAAMLTGHGLIEPVPRYRLAILWMAPETLAVRLDALAAAGRDFEARVYGFAHDLSWLLVAVLVLVGLGRPFFGPSRPLAPVRSSAIVLGGLAGLVLLNHWARPILDLAGQVPSASTTFSAMPAYWLLGMALSAAVTGGHLALVAHDVVLWCRGGSHKAGLA
;
A
#
# COMPACT_ATOMS: atom_id res chain seq x y z
N MET A 1 15.69 -0.65 12.68
CA MET A 1 14.63 -0.39 11.68
C MET A 1 14.16 -1.66 10.98
N LYS A 2 15.04 -2.44 10.33
CA LYS A 2 14.63 -3.69 9.62
C LYS A 2 13.76 -4.63 10.46
N ARG A 3 14.15 -4.96 11.70
CA ARG A 3 13.35 -5.82 12.60
C ARG A 3 11.96 -5.24 12.92
N LEU A 4 11.87 -3.93 13.14
CA LEU A 4 10.60 -3.25 13.45
C LEU A 4 9.67 -3.21 12.22
N VAL A 5 10.23 -2.91 11.04
CA VAL A 5 9.49 -3.00 9.77
C VAL A 5 8.96 -4.43 9.57
N VAL A 6 9.81 -5.45 9.75
CA VAL A 6 9.39 -6.86 9.62
C VAL A 6 8.28 -7.22 10.60
N ILE A 7 8.40 -6.83 11.87
CA ILE A 7 7.37 -7.11 12.90
C ILE A 7 6.04 -6.43 12.57
N LEU A 8 6.07 -5.14 12.20
CA LEU A 8 4.87 -4.40 11.84
C LEU A 8 4.19 -4.99 10.59
N CYS A 9 4.98 -5.36 9.58
CA CYS A 9 4.45 -6.03 8.39
C CYS A 9 3.87 -7.42 8.71
N ALA A 10 4.51 -8.20 9.59
CA ALA A 10 4.02 -9.50 10.00
C ALA A 10 2.70 -9.41 10.79
N LEU A 11 2.61 -8.45 11.73
CA LEU A 11 1.38 -8.17 12.48
C LEU A 11 0.24 -7.75 11.56
N TYR A 12 0.54 -6.87 10.60
CA TYR A 12 -0.44 -6.41 9.64
C TYR A 12 -0.90 -7.54 8.69
N LEU A 13 0.02 -8.37 8.17
CA LEU A 13 -0.34 -9.57 7.40
C LEU A 13 -1.22 -10.53 8.22
N ALA A 14 -0.86 -10.78 9.48
CA ALA A 14 -1.67 -11.62 10.37
C ALA A 14 -3.06 -11.03 10.63
N THR A 15 -3.17 -9.70 10.75
CA THR A 15 -4.46 -9.00 10.93
C THR A 15 -5.33 -9.11 9.68
N VAL A 16 -4.75 -8.89 8.50
CA VAL A 16 -5.46 -9.01 7.21
C VAL A 16 -5.88 -10.45 6.96
N VAL A 17 -5.01 -11.44 7.21
CA VAL A 17 -5.33 -12.86 7.09
C VAL A 17 -6.39 -13.28 8.11
N GLY A 18 -6.30 -12.81 9.36
CA GLY A 18 -7.30 -13.09 10.39
C GLY A 18 -8.67 -12.52 10.03
N ALA A 19 -8.74 -11.25 9.62
CA ALA A 19 -9.96 -10.62 9.14
C ALA A 19 -10.52 -11.34 7.89
N ALA A 20 -9.61 -11.83 7.04
CA ALA A 20 -9.97 -12.58 5.85
C ALA A 20 -10.65 -13.93 6.14
N MET A 21 -10.15 -14.65 7.15
CA MET A 21 -10.70 -15.94 7.58
C MET A 21 -12.10 -15.84 8.20
N LEU A 22 -12.52 -14.64 8.63
CA LEU A 22 -13.84 -14.41 9.22
C LEU A 22 -14.94 -14.15 8.18
N THR A 23 -14.60 -14.11 6.89
CA THR A 23 -15.56 -13.82 5.81
C THR A 23 -16.36 -15.07 5.38
N GLY A 24 -17.67 -14.93 5.18
CA GLY A 24 -18.59 -16.04 4.93
C GLY A 24 -18.49 -16.66 3.54
N HIS A 25 -18.30 -15.84 2.49
CA HIS A 25 -18.12 -16.32 1.11
C HIS A 25 -16.65 -16.64 0.79
N GLY A 26 -15.72 -16.38 1.72
CA GLY A 26 -14.29 -16.44 1.47
C GLY A 26 -13.82 -15.33 0.53
N LEU A 27 -12.72 -14.65 0.89
CA LEU A 27 -12.09 -13.65 0.01
C LEU A 27 -11.42 -14.26 -1.23
N ILE A 28 -11.45 -15.59 -1.36
CA ILE A 28 -10.98 -16.34 -2.52
C ILE A 28 -12.07 -16.48 -3.60
N GLU A 29 -13.33 -16.24 -3.26
CA GLU A 29 -14.40 -16.27 -4.27
C GLU A 29 -14.40 -14.97 -5.09
N PRO A 30 -14.37 -15.08 -6.43
CA PRO A 30 -14.40 -13.92 -7.31
C PRO A 30 -15.71 -13.14 -7.13
N VAL A 31 -15.63 -11.82 -7.06
CA VAL A 31 -16.82 -10.96 -7.03
C VAL A 31 -17.53 -11.05 -8.39
N PRO A 32 -18.82 -11.48 -8.43
CA PRO A 32 -19.55 -11.58 -9.68
C PRO A 32 -19.57 -10.25 -10.42
N ARG A 33 -19.35 -10.28 -11.74
CA ARG A 33 -19.39 -9.12 -12.64
C ARG A 33 -18.32 -8.04 -12.36
N TYR A 34 -17.39 -8.27 -11.43
CA TYR A 34 -16.22 -7.42 -11.24
C TYR A 34 -15.09 -7.83 -12.20
N ARG A 35 -14.52 -6.88 -12.95
CA ARG A 35 -13.66 -7.18 -14.11
C ARG A 35 -12.29 -6.49 -14.13
N LEU A 36 -12.04 -5.52 -13.25
CA LEU A 36 -10.92 -4.59 -13.40
C LEU A 36 -9.87 -4.74 -12.30
N ALA A 37 -8.62 -5.03 -12.67
CA ALA A 37 -7.47 -4.92 -11.78
C ALA A 37 -6.86 -3.53 -11.92
N ILE A 38 -7.43 -2.53 -11.26
CA ILE A 38 -6.81 -1.22 -11.14
C ILE A 38 -5.90 -1.21 -9.90
N LEU A 39 -4.81 -0.43 -9.96
CA LEU A 39 -3.83 -0.27 -8.89
C LEU A 39 -4.47 0.06 -7.54
N TRP A 40 -4.01 -0.64 -6.50
CA TRP A 40 -4.63 -0.61 -5.17
C TRP A 40 -4.57 0.75 -4.45
N MET A 41 -3.66 1.63 -4.85
CA MET A 41 -3.49 2.95 -4.25
C MET A 41 -4.41 4.03 -4.84
N ALA A 42 -5.16 3.74 -5.89
CA ALA A 42 -6.06 4.72 -6.47
C ALA A 42 -7.39 4.72 -5.68
N PRO A 43 -7.77 5.82 -5.00
CA PRO A 43 -8.95 5.87 -4.15
C PRO A 43 -10.25 5.59 -4.91
N GLU A 44 -10.32 5.96 -6.18
CA GLU A 44 -11.47 5.65 -7.06
C GLU A 44 -11.65 4.15 -7.27
N THR A 45 -10.57 3.37 -7.12
CA THR A 45 -10.59 1.91 -7.30
C THR A 45 -11.07 1.18 -6.06
N LEU A 46 -10.83 1.77 -4.88
CA LEU A 46 -11.39 1.26 -3.64
C LEU A 46 -12.92 1.39 -3.67
N ALA A 47 -13.43 2.58 -4.02
CA ALA A 47 -14.87 2.83 -4.10
C ALA A 47 -15.58 1.84 -5.02
N VAL A 48 -15.10 1.68 -6.26
CA VAL A 48 -15.68 0.74 -7.25
C VAL A 48 -15.69 -0.71 -6.74
N ARG A 49 -14.70 -1.10 -5.94
CA ARG A 49 -14.62 -2.45 -5.37
C ARG A 49 -15.56 -2.66 -4.20
N LEU A 50 -15.66 -1.67 -3.32
CA LEU A 50 -16.62 -1.67 -2.22
C LEU A 50 -18.05 -1.72 -2.77
N ASP A 51 -18.34 -0.93 -3.81
CA ASP A 51 -19.63 -0.93 -4.49
C ASP A 51 -19.93 -2.27 -5.15
N ALA A 52 -18.94 -2.90 -5.79
CA ALA A 52 -19.11 -4.23 -6.40
C ALA A 52 -19.36 -5.34 -5.37
N LEU A 53 -18.69 -5.26 -4.20
CA LEU A 53 -18.92 -6.19 -3.10
C LEU A 53 -20.31 -6.00 -2.48
N ALA A 54 -20.72 -4.75 -2.23
CA ALA A 54 -22.05 -4.42 -1.74
C ALA A 54 -23.15 -4.86 -2.72
N ALA A 55 -22.97 -4.59 -4.02
CA ALA A 55 -23.90 -5.02 -5.07
C ALA A 55 -24.03 -6.55 -5.20
N ALA A 56 -23.02 -7.30 -4.74
CA ALA A 56 -23.05 -8.75 -4.68
C ALA A 56 -23.60 -9.30 -3.35
N GLY A 57 -24.09 -8.45 -2.45
CA GLY A 57 -24.58 -8.85 -1.12
C GLY A 57 -23.48 -9.23 -0.13
N ARG A 58 -22.23 -8.81 -0.39
CA ARG A 58 -21.03 -9.15 0.39
C ARG A 58 -20.56 -7.96 1.25
N ASP A 59 -21.46 -7.39 2.04
CA ASP A 59 -21.23 -6.17 2.83
C ASP A 59 -20.18 -6.33 3.94
N PHE A 60 -20.06 -7.53 4.50
CA PHE A 60 -19.03 -7.81 5.49
C PHE A 60 -17.64 -7.84 4.85
N GLU A 61 -17.52 -8.48 3.69
CA GLU A 61 -16.30 -8.50 2.90
C GLU A 61 -15.90 -7.09 2.44
N ALA A 62 -16.86 -6.26 2.04
CA ALA A 62 -16.61 -4.84 1.74
C ALA A 62 -16.01 -4.10 2.95
N ARG A 63 -16.54 -4.31 4.15
CA ARG A 63 -16.00 -3.70 5.39
C ARG A 63 -14.59 -4.19 5.71
N VAL A 64 -14.32 -5.49 5.61
CA VAL A 64 -12.98 -6.07 5.78
C VAL A 64 -12.01 -5.46 4.77
N TYR A 65 -12.47 -5.25 3.54
CA TYR A 65 -11.68 -4.68 2.47
C TYR A 65 -11.32 -3.20 2.73
N GLY A 66 -12.30 -2.38 3.10
CA GLY A 66 -12.08 -0.98 3.48
C GLY A 66 -11.16 -0.86 4.69
N PHE A 67 -11.38 -1.67 5.72
CA PHE A 67 -10.53 -1.71 6.90
C PHE A 67 -9.07 -2.05 6.55
N ALA A 68 -8.84 -3.05 5.70
CA ALA A 68 -7.49 -3.42 5.29
C ALA A 68 -6.80 -2.30 4.50
N HIS A 69 -7.53 -1.56 3.68
CA HIS A 69 -7.00 -0.38 2.99
C HIS A 69 -6.56 0.71 3.99
N ASP A 70 -7.44 1.08 4.92
CA ASP A 70 -7.14 2.09 5.94
C ASP A 70 -5.97 1.68 6.83
N LEU A 71 -5.93 0.41 7.23
CA LEU A 71 -4.84 -0.15 8.01
C LEU A 71 -3.50 -0.12 7.25
N SER A 72 -3.53 -0.26 5.92
CA SER A 72 -2.34 -0.16 5.08
C SER A 72 -1.77 1.26 5.09
N TRP A 73 -2.62 2.27 4.95
CA TRP A 73 -2.21 3.68 5.06
C TRP A 73 -1.73 4.03 6.45
N LEU A 74 -2.40 3.52 7.49
CA LEU A 74 -1.97 3.70 8.87
C LEU A 74 -0.58 3.11 9.10
N LEU A 75 -0.31 1.90 8.59
CA LEU A 75 1.01 1.27 8.67
C LEU A 75 2.08 2.12 7.98
N VAL A 76 1.82 2.61 6.76
CA VAL A 76 2.74 3.50 6.04
C VAL A 76 2.99 4.78 6.85
N ALA A 77 1.94 5.42 7.37
CA ALA A 77 2.06 6.63 8.17
C ALA A 77 2.88 6.39 9.45
N VAL A 78 2.62 5.31 10.20
CA VAL A 78 3.37 4.94 11.39
C VAL A 78 4.85 4.71 11.07
N LEU A 79 5.15 3.98 9.99
CA LEU A 79 6.53 3.74 9.57
C LEU A 79 7.25 5.04 9.19
N VAL A 80 6.56 5.93 8.47
CA VAL A 80 7.09 7.26 8.14
C VAL A 80 7.36 8.07 9.40
N LEU A 81 6.43 8.11 10.36
CA LEU A 81 6.61 8.82 11.63
C LEU A 81 7.77 8.26 12.45
N VAL A 82 7.94 6.93 12.47
CA VAL A 82 9.11 6.28 13.09
C VAL A 82 10.40 6.68 12.37
N GLY A 83 10.37 6.74 11.03
CA GLY A 83 11.46 7.25 10.21
C GLY A 83 11.85 8.68 10.55
N LEU A 84 10.85 9.58 10.65
CA LEU A 84 11.02 10.99 11.01
C LEU A 84 11.53 11.18 12.43
N GLY A 85 11.05 10.38 13.39
CA GLY A 85 11.39 10.50 14.81
C GLY A 85 12.76 9.93 15.15
N ARG A 86 13.21 8.88 14.45
CA ARG A 86 14.43 8.15 14.81
C ARG A 86 15.72 8.98 14.82
N PRO A 87 15.97 9.95 13.91
CA PRO A 87 17.13 10.81 13.98
C PRO A 87 17.29 11.54 15.32
N PHE A 88 16.19 11.84 16.02
CA PHE A 88 16.22 12.57 17.31
C PHE A 88 16.72 11.73 18.48
N PHE A 89 16.65 10.40 18.38
CA PHE A 89 16.93 9.46 19.47
C PHE A 89 17.99 8.40 19.13
N GLY A 90 18.59 8.48 17.94
CA GLY A 90 19.40 7.42 17.36
C GLY A 90 20.63 7.89 16.58
N PRO A 91 21.39 6.97 15.97
CA PRO A 91 22.66 7.27 15.33
C PRO A 91 22.52 8.20 14.11
N SER A 92 23.37 9.21 14.06
CA SER A 92 23.39 10.27 13.03
C SER A 92 24.08 9.86 11.73
N ARG A 93 23.70 8.71 11.16
CA ARG A 93 24.25 8.23 9.87
C ARG A 93 23.12 7.97 8.89
N PRO A 94 23.27 8.31 7.60
CA PRO A 94 22.27 7.98 6.59
C PRO A 94 22.05 6.46 6.52
N LEU A 95 20.80 6.06 6.37
CA LEU A 95 20.35 4.67 6.39
C LEU A 95 19.68 4.25 5.09
N ALA A 96 19.23 5.17 4.24
CA ALA A 96 18.49 4.86 3.04
C ALA A 96 19.43 4.39 1.90
N PRO A 97 19.19 3.19 1.33
CA PRO A 97 19.85 2.82 0.08
C PRO A 97 19.20 3.63 -1.05
N VAL A 98 19.83 4.75 -1.43
CA VAL A 98 19.30 5.73 -2.39
C VAL A 98 18.85 5.07 -3.70
N ARG A 99 19.69 4.21 -4.30
CA ARG A 99 19.37 3.52 -5.56
C ARG A 99 18.12 2.64 -5.46
N SER A 100 18.03 1.83 -4.41
CA SER A 100 16.88 0.92 -4.23
C SER A 100 15.61 1.70 -3.90
N SER A 101 15.70 2.75 -3.08
CA SER A 101 14.55 3.59 -2.73
C SER A 101 14.06 4.40 -3.93
N ALA A 102 14.96 4.91 -4.78
CA ALA A 102 14.60 5.58 -6.01
C ALA A 102 13.90 4.63 -7.01
N ILE A 103 14.36 3.38 -7.13
CA ILE A 103 13.70 2.38 -7.99
C ILE A 103 12.30 2.07 -7.47
N VAL A 104 12.14 1.83 -6.16
CA VAL A 104 10.84 1.48 -5.57
C VAL A 104 9.87 2.66 -5.63
N LEU A 105 10.27 3.84 -5.19
CA LEU A 105 9.40 5.03 -5.18
C LEU A 105 9.14 5.56 -6.60
N GLY A 106 10.16 5.53 -7.47
CA GLY A 106 10.02 5.89 -8.87
C GLY A 106 9.14 4.91 -9.64
N GLY A 107 9.28 3.60 -9.39
CA GLY A 107 8.39 2.57 -9.94
C GLY A 107 6.95 2.75 -9.43
N LEU A 108 6.77 3.07 -8.16
CA LEU A 108 5.46 3.36 -7.59
C LEU A 108 4.80 4.59 -8.22
N ALA A 109 5.55 5.69 -8.36
CA ALA A 109 5.08 6.90 -9.03
C ALA A 109 4.77 6.63 -10.52
N GLY A 110 5.62 5.87 -11.20
CA GLY A 110 5.42 5.43 -12.57
C GLY A 110 4.16 4.58 -12.73
N LEU A 111 3.88 3.67 -11.79
CA LEU A 111 2.64 2.88 -11.78
C LEU A 111 1.41 3.76 -11.56
N VAL A 112 1.44 4.71 -10.62
CA VAL A 112 0.34 5.65 -10.39
C VAL A 112 0.07 6.50 -11.63
N LEU A 113 1.12 7.00 -12.27
CA LEU A 113 1.00 7.72 -13.54
C LEU A 113 0.43 6.80 -14.62
N LEU A 114 1.03 5.63 -14.86
CA LEU A 114 0.55 4.70 -15.87
C LEU A 114 -0.93 4.35 -15.66
N ASN A 115 -1.37 4.18 -14.41
CA ASN A 115 -2.78 3.98 -14.07
C ASN A 115 -3.67 5.15 -14.49
N HIS A 116 -3.25 6.36 -14.17
CA HIS A 116 -3.97 7.59 -14.52
C HIS A 116 -4.11 7.73 -16.04
N TRP A 117 -3.02 7.51 -16.77
CA TRP A 117 -2.97 7.65 -18.23
C TRP A 117 -3.66 6.47 -18.96
N ALA A 118 -3.58 5.26 -18.43
CA ALA A 118 -4.22 4.07 -19.02
C ALA A 118 -5.71 3.96 -18.70
N ARG A 119 -6.26 4.82 -17.83
CA ARG A 119 -7.66 4.77 -17.37
C ARG A 119 -8.69 4.65 -18.50
N PRO A 120 -8.62 5.41 -19.60
CA PRO A 120 -9.60 5.28 -20.69
C PRO A 120 -9.57 3.88 -21.34
N ILE A 121 -8.38 3.30 -21.48
CA ILE A 121 -8.19 1.96 -22.06
C ILE A 121 -8.69 0.91 -21.08
N LEU A 122 -8.40 1.07 -19.79
CA LEU A 122 -8.85 0.17 -18.73
C LEU A 122 -10.38 0.18 -18.59
N ASP A 123 -11.02 1.33 -18.70
CA ASP A 123 -12.48 1.47 -18.64
C ASP A 123 -13.16 0.75 -19.83
N LEU A 124 -12.57 0.85 -21.03
CA LEU A 124 -13.02 0.10 -22.20
C LEU A 124 -12.77 -1.40 -22.06
N ALA A 125 -11.59 -1.79 -21.56
CA ALA A 125 -11.25 -3.20 -21.31
C ALA A 125 -12.18 -3.84 -20.27
N GLY A 126 -12.65 -3.07 -19.27
CA GLY A 126 -13.63 -3.51 -18.28
C GLY A 126 -14.97 -3.93 -18.86
N GLN A 127 -15.30 -3.50 -20.09
CA GLN A 127 -16.55 -3.87 -20.77
C GLN A 127 -16.44 -5.23 -21.48
N VAL A 128 -15.23 -5.67 -21.82
CA VAL A 128 -14.98 -6.94 -22.53
C VAL A 128 -15.15 -8.13 -21.55
N PRO A 129 -16.02 -9.12 -21.84
CA PRO A 129 -16.11 -10.33 -21.03
C PRO A 129 -14.82 -11.15 -21.17
N SER A 130 -14.13 -11.42 -20.06
CA SER A 130 -12.93 -12.27 -20.05
C SER A 130 -13.03 -13.32 -18.94
N ALA A 131 -12.66 -14.56 -19.27
CA ALA A 131 -12.50 -15.64 -18.29
C ALA A 131 -11.26 -15.43 -17.37
N SER A 132 -10.30 -14.59 -17.78
CA SER A 132 -9.06 -14.35 -17.04
C SER A 132 -9.20 -13.40 -15.85
N THR A 133 -10.32 -12.68 -15.73
CA THR A 133 -10.56 -11.74 -14.62
C THR A 133 -10.96 -12.42 -13.32
N THR A 134 -11.04 -13.75 -13.31
CA THR A 134 -11.42 -14.54 -12.12
C THR A 134 -10.46 -14.28 -10.96
N PHE A 135 -9.14 -14.21 -11.20
CA PHE A 135 -8.15 -13.90 -10.14
C PHE A 135 -8.17 -12.42 -9.72
N SER A 136 -8.37 -11.49 -10.66
CA SER A 136 -8.45 -10.06 -10.33
C SER A 136 -9.71 -9.68 -9.56
N ALA A 137 -10.75 -10.51 -9.69
CA ALA A 137 -12.00 -10.40 -8.96
C ALA A 137 -11.95 -11.03 -7.56
N MET A 138 -10.88 -11.73 -7.18
CA MET A 138 -10.72 -12.26 -5.82
C MET A 138 -10.25 -11.15 -4.87
N PRO A 139 -11.03 -10.80 -3.84
CA PRO A 139 -10.60 -9.82 -2.84
C PRO A 139 -9.27 -10.17 -2.15
N ALA A 140 -9.00 -11.46 -1.92
CA ALA A 140 -7.78 -11.94 -1.26
C ALA A 140 -6.50 -11.60 -2.03
N TYR A 141 -6.53 -11.72 -3.36
CA TYR A 141 -5.36 -11.41 -4.20
C TYR A 141 -4.95 -9.94 -4.04
N TRP A 142 -5.95 -9.06 -3.97
CA TRP A 142 -5.71 -7.64 -3.79
C TRP A 142 -5.28 -7.28 -2.37
N LEU A 143 -5.87 -7.90 -1.35
CA LEU A 143 -5.45 -7.73 0.05
C LEU A 143 -3.98 -8.12 0.26
N LEU A 144 -3.55 -9.22 -0.35
CA LEU A 144 -2.14 -9.64 -0.33
C LEU A 144 -1.24 -8.64 -1.07
N GLY A 145 -1.69 -8.14 -2.23
CA GLY A 145 -0.99 -7.14 -3.03
C GLY A 145 -0.82 -5.80 -2.30
N MET A 146 -1.88 -5.29 -1.67
CA MET A 146 -1.82 -4.14 -0.77
C MET A 146 -0.80 -4.38 0.32
N ALA A 147 -0.85 -5.57 0.91
CA ALA A 147 -0.11 -5.80 2.11
C ALA A 147 1.40 -5.78 1.91
N LEU A 148 1.84 -6.46 0.85
CA LEU A 148 3.24 -6.46 0.42
C LEU A 148 3.68 -5.06 -0.04
N SER A 149 2.82 -4.36 -0.77
CA SER A 149 3.14 -3.03 -1.29
C SER A 149 3.27 -1.98 -0.17
N ALA A 150 2.38 -1.99 0.82
CA ALA A 150 2.44 -1.10 1.98
C ALA A 150 3.70 -1.35 2.82
N ALA A 151 4.07 -2.62 3.02
CA ALA A 151 5.29 -3.03 3.70
C ALA A 151 6.56 -2.48 3.01
N VAL A 152 6.66 -2.66 1.69
CA VAL A 152 7.82 -2.21 0.90
C VAL A 152 7.87 -0.69 0.85
N THR A 153 6.77 -0.03 0.47
CA THR A 153 6.68 1.43 0.34
C THR A 153 6.92 2.12 1.68
N GLY A 154 6.26 1.67 2.75
CA GLY A 154 6.44 2.23 4.10
C GLY A 154 7.87 2.07 4.61
N GLY A 155 8.52 0.93 4.34
CA GLY A 155 9.91 0.69 4.68
C GLY A 155 10.88 1.65 3.98
N HIS A 156 10.71 1.88 2.68
CA HIS A 156 11.54 2.82 1.93
C HIS A 156 11.27 4.27 2.31
N LEU A 157 10.01 4.67 2.48
CA LEU A 157 9.66 6.02 2.92
C LEU A 157 10.20 6.33 4.30
N ALA A 158 10.15 5.38 5.26
CA ALA A 158 10.72 5.56 6.58
C ALA A 158 12.23 5.83 6.55
N LEU A 159 12.96 5.14 5.68
CA LEU A 159 14.40 5.34 5.51
C LEU A 159 14.71 6.69 4.85
N VAL A 160 13.96 7.06 3.82
CA VAL A 160 14.13 8.37 3.16
C VAL A 160 13.80 9.51 4.12
N ALA A 161 12.69 9.41 4.85
CA ALA A 161 12.28 10.40 5.85
C ALA A 161 13.34 10.60 6.95
N HIS A 162 13.94 9.50 7.43
CA HIS A 162 15.06 9.54 8.36
C HIS A 162 16.24 10.34 7.82
N ASP A 163 16.65 10.07 6.58
CA ASP A 163 17.82 10.71 5.97
C ASP A 163 17.57 12.19 5.62
N VAL A 164 16.34 12.55 5.21
CA VAL A 164 15.93 13.94 5.01
C VAL A 164 16.03 14.73 6.31
N VAL A 165 15.48 14.20 7.40
CA VAL A 165 15.55 14.86 8.71
C VAL A 165 17.01 14.99 9.20
N LEU A 166 17.83 13.96 8.98
CA LEU A 166 19.27 14.05 9.29
C LEU A 166 19.97 15.14 8.49
N TRP A 167 19.69 15.25 7.19
CA TRP A 167 20.26 16.28 6.33
C TRP A 167 19.85 17.69 6.77
N CYS A 168 18.56 17.91 7.04
CA CYS A 168 18.06 19.17 7.58
C CYS A 168 18.81 19.56 8.88
N ARG A 169 19.00 18.61 9.80
CA ARG A 169 19.72 18.86 11.06
C ARG A 169 21.22 19.11 10.88
N GLY A 170 21.87 18.39 9.97
CA GLY A 170 23.28 18.59 9.63
C GLY A 170 23.53 19.94 8.94
N GLY A 171 22.56 20.41 8.13
CA GLY A 171 22.56 21.75 7.53
C GLY A 171 22.42 22.86 8.58
N SER A 172 21.51 22.71 9.56
CA SER A 172 21.34 23.66 10.66
C SER A 172 22.61 23.81 11.52
N HIS A 173 23.38 22.74 11.71
CA HIS A 173 24.61 22.78 12.49
C HIS A 173 25.76 23.53 11.79
N LYS A 174 25.74 23.59 10.46
CA LYS A 174 26.71 24.37 9.66
C LYS A 174 26.31 25.84 9.51
N ALA A 175 25.01 26.15 9.52
CA ALA A 175 24.50 27.51 9.44
C ALA A 175 24.65 28.31 10.75
N GLY A 176 24.76 27.66 11.91
CA GLY A 176 25.01 28.31 13.21
C GLY A 176 26.49 28.52 13.56
N LEU A 177 27.42 28.21 12.64
CA LEU A 177 28.86 28.38 12.79
C LEU A 177 29.44 29.39 11.78
N ALA A 178 28.58 30.07 11.01
CA ALA A 178 28.91 31.14 10.08
C ALA A 178 28.35 32.46 10.62
#